data_AF-A0A535E9T9-F1
#
_entry.id   AF-A0A535E9T9-F1
#
_cell.length_a   1.000
_cell.length_b   1.000
_cell.length_c   1.000
_cell.angle_alpha   90.00
_cell.angle_beta   90.00
_cell.angle_gamma   90.00
#
_symmetry.space_group_name_H-M   'P 1'
#
loop_
_entity.id
_entity.type
_entity.pdbx_description
1 polymer ?
#
loop_
_entity_poly.entity_id
_entity_poly.type
_entity_poly.pdbx_seq_one_letter_code
_entity_poly.pdbx_strand_id
1 'polypeptide(L)'
;MSYRRRNPRRVRPVLGLEPSGNPVSHSDARERRRPEMPTTKETLFETFHIDEEGVDRVIERIKALVEEGNARRLLVKTRDGRTIIEVPLTLGVVGALLLPVWAAIAAIAAIVTDAVVTVEKRTDDKR
;
A
#
# COMPACT_ATOMS: atom_id res chain seq x y z
N MET A 1 -50.47 -0.89 56.78
CA MET A 1 -50.90 0.46 57.22
C MET A 1 -50.45 1.47 56.17
N SER A 2 -51.39 2.26 55.65
CA SER A 2 -51.33 2.97 54.37
C SER A 2 -50.62 4.35 54.39
N TYR A 3 -49.95 4.64 53.27
CA TYR A 3 -49.96 5.91 52.49
C TYR A 3 -49.33 7.21 53.03
N ARG A 4 -48.46 7.82 52.19
CA ARG A 4 -48.68 9.19 51.64
C ARG A 4 -47.76 9.43 50.41
N ARG A 5 -48.27 9.39 49.18
CA ARG A 5 -48.72 10.55 48.37
C ARG A 5 -47.74 11.73 48.37
N ARG A 6 -47.04 11.99 47.24
CA ARG A 6 -47.47 12.86 46.11
C ARG A 6 -46.26 13.47 45.39
N ASN A 7 -46.09 13.05 44.13
CA ASN A 7 -45.70 13.93 43.04
C ASN A 7 -46.82 14.97 42.82
N PRO A 8 -46.51 16.23 42.53
CA PRO A 8 -47.25 16.92 41.48
C PRO A 8 -46.36 17.88 40.67
N ARG A 9 -46.25 17.63 39.35
CA ARG A 9 -46.87 18.42 38.25
C ARG A 9 -45.74 18.95 37.39
N ARG A 10 -45.79 19.02 36.06
CA ARG A 10 -46.78 18.90 34.97
C ARG A 10 -45.85 19.12 33.74
N VAL A 11 -45.99 18.59 32.54
CA VAL A 11 -47.10 18.19 31.67
C VAL A 11 -46.41 17.54 30.45
N ARG A 12 -47.00 16.49 29.87
CA ARG A 12 -46.77 16.13 28.46
C ARG A 12 -47.74 16.95 27.61
N PRO A 13 -47.33 17.46 26.45
CA PRO A 13 -47.90 16.92 25.21
C PRO A 13 -46.88 16.83 24.06
N VAL A 14 -46.75 15.70 23.36
CA VAL A 14 -47.45 15.29 22.12
C VAL A 14 -46.51 15.42 20.91
N LEU A 15 -46.16 14.25 20.38
CA LEU A 15 -46.06 13.90 18.94
C LEU A 15 -45.25 14.82 18.02
N GLY A 16 -44.10 14.31 17.55
CA GLY A 16 -43.41 14.84 16.39
C GLY A 16 -42.01 14.26 16.23
N LEU A 17 -41.91 13.20 15.42
CA LEU A 17 -40.80 12.83 14.53
C LEU A 17 -39.36 13.08 15.02
N GLU A 18 -38.57 12.01 15.13
CA GLU A 18 -37.11 12.12 15.15
C GLU A 18 -36.60 12.92 13.94
N PRO A 19 -35.59 13.78 14.14
CA PRO A 19 -34.58 13.97 13.11
C PRO A 19 -33.16 13.87 13.69
N SER A 20 -32.38 12.99 13.07
CA SER A 20 -31.08 13.28 12.45
C SER A 20 -30.29 14.49 12.98
N GLY A 21 -29.06 14.25 13.43
CA GLY A 21 -28.00 15.27 13.44
C GLY A 21 -27.02 15.18 14.60
N ASN A 22 -25.80 14.69 14.31
CA ASN A 22 -24.57 14.87 15.10
C ASN A 22 -24.28 16.37 15.37
N PRO A 23 -23.61 16.75 16.47
CA PRO A 23 -22.20 17.08 16.32
C PRO A 23 -21.29 16.79 17.54
N VAL A 24 -20.27 15.95 17.28
CA VAL A 24 -18.83 16.17 17.49
C VAL A 24 -18.35 16.99 18.71
N SER A 25 -17.65 16.32 19.63
CA SER A 25 -16.55 16.94 20.39
C SER A 25 -15.28 16.10 20.19
N HIS A 26 -14.41 16.65 19.35
CA HIS A 26 -13.09 16.13 18.97
C HIS A 26 -12.06 16.57 20.01
N SER A 27 -11.55 15.64 20.83
CA SER A 27 -10.27 15.84 21.53
C SER A 27 -9.50 14.54 21.78
N ASP A 28 -9.64 13.55 20.88
CA ASP A 28 -8.77 12.35 20.81
C ASP A 28 -8.27 12.15 19.36
N ALA A 29 -7.81 13.23 18.74
CA ALA A 29 -7.29 13.25 17.38
C ALA A 29 -5.77 13.00 17.30
N ARG A 30 -5.23 12.09 18.13
CA ARG A 30 -3.84 11.61 18.01
C ARG A 30 -3.71 10.14 17.60
N GLU A 31 -4.82 9.41 17.49
CA GLU A 31 -4.88 8.01 17.03
C GLU A 31 -5.44 7.89 15.59
N ARG A 32 -5.44 8.97 14.80
CA ARG A 32 -5.97 8.96 13.42
C ARG A 32 -4.81 9.09 12.45
N ARG A 33 -4.56 8.02 11.67
CA ARG A 33 -3.55 7.84 10.61
C ARG A 33 -2.32 6.98 10.94
N ARG A 34 -2.45 5.92 11.73
CA ARG A 34 -1.89 4.66 11.21
C ARG A 34 -2.90 4.15 10.19
N PRO A 35 -2.62 4.16 8.87
CA PRO A 35 -3.39 3.28 8.01
C PRO A 35 -3.15 1.87 8.54
N GLU A 36 -4.17 1.28 9.16
CA GLU A 36 -4.28 -0.17 9.23
C GLU A 36 -4.13 -0.65 7.79
N MET A 37 -2.95 -1.16 7.44
CA MET A 37 -2.73 -1.74 6.12
C MET A 37 -3.53 -3.04 6.09
N PRO A 38 -4.61 -3.13 5.30
CA PRO A 38 -5.38 -4.35 5.26
C PRO A 38 -4.57 -5.35 4.43
N THR A 39 -4.26 -6.51 5.02
CA THR A 39 -4.02 -7.81 4.34
C THR A 39 -2.82 -7.87 3.38
N THR A 40 -2.00 -8.91 3.36
CA THR A 40 -2.18 -10.00 2.38
C THR A 40 -0.85 -10.77 2.30
N LYS A 41 -0.90 -12.10 2.44
CA LYS A 41 0.09 -13.14 2.02
C LYS A 41 1.56 -12.70 1.96
N GLU A 42 2.38 -13.16 2.91
CA GLU A 42 3.85 -13.06 2.99
C GLU A 42 4.56 -12.65 1.68
N THR A 43 4.56 -11.37 1.34
CA THR A 43 5.07 -10.95 0.04
C THR A 43 6.59 -10.78 0.14
N LEU A 44 7.34 -11.56 -0.62
CA LEU A 44 8.80 -11.59 -0.53
C LEU A 44 9.38 -10.55 -1.50
N PHE A 45 10.12 -9.58 -0.97
CA PHE A 45 10.73 -8.53 -1.77
C PHE A 45 12.20 -8.84 -1.99
N GLU A 46 12.65 -8.76 -3.24
CA GLU A 46 14.07 -8.82 -3.58
C GLU A 46 14.55 -7.44 -3.97
N THR A 47 15.64 -6.98 -3.37
CA THR A 47 16.18 -5.64 -3.57
C THR A 47 17.56 -5.74 -4.20
N PHE A 48 17.79 -4.95 -5.25
CA PHE A 48 19.03 -4.90 -6.00
C PHE A 48 19.56 -3.46 -6.00
N HIS A 49 20.86 -3.34 -5.76
CA HIS A 49 21.57 -2.05 -5.75
C HIS A 49 22.32 -1.90 -7.06
N ILE A 50 21.92 -0.94 -7.89
CA ILE A 50 22.46 -0.81 -9.24
C ILE A 50 23.93 -0.37 -9.23
N ASP A 51 24.33 0.45 -8.26
CA ASP A 51 25.70 0.91 -8.05
C ASP A 51 26.66 -0.21 -7.67
N GLU A 52 26.18 -1.21 -6.91
CA GLU A 52 26.99 -2.34 -6.45
C GLU A 52 27.03 -3.49 -7.46
N GLU A 53 25.89 -3.82 -8.07
CA GLU A 53 25.75 -5.00 -8.93
C GLU A 53 25.97 -4.70 -10.42
N GLY A 54 25.78 -3.44 -10.84
CA GLY A 54 25.78 -3.02 -12.23
C GLY A 54 24.41 -3.21 -12.92
N VAL A 55 24.07 -2.27 -13.81
CA VAL A 55 22.77 -2.21 -14.50
C VAL A 55 22.42 -3.52 -15.21
N ASP A 56 23.34 -4.06 -15.99
CA ASP A 56 23.09 -5.24 -16.81
C ASP A 56 22.75 -6.46 -15.96
N ARG A 57 23.48 -6.65 -14.86
CA ARG A 57 23.28 -7.77 -13.93
C ARG A 57 21.94 -7.66 -13.20
N VAL A 58 21.59 -6.46 -12.73
CA VAL A 58 20.29 -6.22 -12.11
C VAL A 58 19.16 -6.53 -13.10
N ILE A 59 19.28 -6.08 -14.35
CA ILE A 59 18.31 -6.38 -15.41
C ILE A 59 18.19 -7.89 -15.64
N GLU A 60 19.30 -8.62 -15.72
CA GLU A 60 19.29 -10.08 -15.88
C GLU A 60 18.58 -10.80 -14.73
N ARG A 61 18.83 -10.39 -13.48
CA ARG A 61 18.16 -10.99 -12.30
C ARG A 61 16.66 -10.74 -12.32
N ILE A 62 16.23 -9.53 -12.68
CA ILE A 62 14.79 -9.23 -12.79
C ILE A 62 14.17 -10.04 -13.92
N LYS A 63 14.84 -10.17 -15.08
CA LYS A 63 14.38 -11.03 -16.19
C LYS A 63 14.19 -12.47 -15.75
N ALA A 64 15.14 -13.05 -15.03
CA ALA A 64 15.01 -14.41 -14.48
C ALA A 64 13.78 -14.53 -13.57
N LEU A 65 13.58 -13.59 -12.65
CA LEU A 65 12.40 -13.58 -11.77
C LEU A 65 11.07 -13.46 -12.54
N VAL A 66 11.07 -12.73 -13.66
CA VAL A 66 9.92 -12.61 -14.56
C VAL A 66 9.66 -13.91 -15.32
N GLU A 67 10.70 -14.54 -15.86
CA GLU A 67 10.61 -15.82 -16.59
C GLU A 67 10.15 -16.96 -15.67
N GLU A 68 10.59 -16.97 -14.41
CA GLU A 68 10.10 -17.89 -13.38
C GLU A 68 8.62 -17.66 -13.02
N GLY A 69 8.01 -16.55 -13.46
CA GLY A 69 6.65 -16.16 -13.08
C GLY A 69 6.53 -15.71 -11.63
N ASN A 70 7.66 -15.50 -10.96
CA ASN A 70 7.73 -15.11 -9.56
C ASN A 70 7.57 -13.60 -9.40
N ALA A 71 8.03 -12.78 -10.35
CA ALA A 71 7.90 -11.34 -10.29
C ALA A 71 6.48 -10.85 -10.64
N ARG A 72 5.94 -9.94 -9.82
CA ARG A 72 4.59 -9.35 -10.03
C ARG A 72 4.62 -7.84 -10.20
N ARG A 73 5.54 -7.19 -9.50
CA ARG A 73 5.66 -5.74 -9.44
C ARG A 73 7.12 -5.36 -9.34
N LEU A 74 7.52 -4.41 -10.16
CA LEU A 74 8.83 -3.79 -10.16
C LEU A 74 8.70 -2.39 -9.59
N LEU A 75 9.54 -2.05 -8.62
CA LEU A 75 9.65 -0.71 -8.07
C LEU A 75 11.07 -0.23 -8.24
N VAL A 76 11.25 0.96 -8.82
CA VAL A 76 12.52 1.67 -8.83
C VAL A 76 12.42 2.79 -7.81
N LYS A 77 13.35 2.82 -6.86
CA LYS A 77 13.37 3.76 -5.74
C LYS A 77 14.70 4.49 -5.70
N THR A 78 14.68 5.70 -5.16
CA THR A 78 15.89 6.36 -4.67
C THR A 78 16.28 5.78 -3.31
N ARG A 79 17.53 6.02 -2.89
CA ARG A 79 18.01 5.69 -1.54
C ARG A 79 17.17 6.26 -0.40
N ASP A 80 16.53 7.42 -0.62
CA ASP A 80 15.60 8.03 0.34
C ASP A 80 14.25 7.29 0.45
N GLY A 81 14.09 6.18 -0.27
CA GLY A 81 12.88 5.37 -0.30
C GLY A 81 11.77 5.95 -1.18
N ARG A 82 12.05 6.98 -1.99
CA ARG A 82 11.07 7.56 -2.91
C ARG A 82 10.95 6.69 -4.15
N THR A 83 9.76 6.17 -4.42
CA THR A 83 9.47 5.42 -5.65
C THR A 83 9.46 6.38 -6.84
N ILE A 84 10.34 6.13 -7.81
CA ILE A 84 10.45 6.87 -9.06
C ILE A 84 9.49 6.27 -10.09
N ILE A 85 9.53 4.95 -10.22
CA ILE A 85 8.70 4.20 -11.17
C ILE A 85 8.18 2.94 -10.50
N GLU A 86 6.93 2.60 -10.80
CA GLU A 86 6.31 1.34 -10.45
C GLU A 86 5.69 0.71 -11.69
N VAL A 87 6.03 -0.54 -11.98
CA VAL A 87 5.52 -1.29 -13.14
C VAL A 87 4.98 -2.65 -12.71
N PRO A 88 3.73 -3.00 -13.07
CA PRO A 88 3.21 -4.35 -12.88
C PRO A 88 3.84 -5.31 -13.89
N LEU A 89 4.58 -6.31 -13.41
CA LEU A 89 5.22 -7.37 -14.20
C LEU A 89 4.25 -8.52 -14.46
N THR A 90 3.08 -8.21 -15.03
CA THR A 90 2.09 -9.22 -15.43
C THR A 90 2.39 -9.75 -16.83
N LEU A 91 2.00 -11.00 -17.12
CA LEU A 91 2.22 -11.66 -18.43
C LEU A 91 1.90 -10.79 -19.66
N GLY A 92 0.86 -9.94 -19.59
CA GLY A 92 0.51 -9.03 -20.69
C GLY A 92 1.41 -7.79 -20.81
N VAL A 93 1.92 -7.27 -19.69
CA VAL A 93 2.80 -6.10 -19.65
C VAL A 93 4.23 -6.47 -20.04
N VAL A 94 4.68 -7.65 -19.62
CA VAL A 94 5.98 -8.22 -19.98
C VAL A 94 6.09 -8.34 -21.51
N GLY A 95 5.07 -8.86 -22.21
CA GLY A 95 5.09 -8.96 -23.68
C GLY A 95 5.02 -7.63 -24.44
N ALA A 96 4.37 -6.61 -23.89
CA ALA A 96 4.16 -5.32 -24.57
C ALA A 96 5.24 -4.27 -24.27
N LEU A 97 5.86 -4.32 -23.08
CA LEU A 97 6.73 -3.25 -22.56
C LEU A 97 8.09 -3.73 -22.04
N LEU A 98 8.54 -4.93 -22.41
CA LEU A 98 9.82 -5.46 -21.96
C LEU A 98 10.98 -4.48 -22.23
N LEU A 99 11.17 -4.09 -23.49
CA LEU A 99 12.28 -3.23 -23.91
C LEU A 99 12.19 -1.79 -23.35
N PRO A 100 11.03 -1.11 -23.39
CA PRO A 100 10.90 0.23 -22.80
C PRO A 100 11.22 0.28 -21.30
N VAL A 101 10.82 -0.74 -20.54
CA VAL A 101 11.05 -0.77 -19.09
C VAL A 101 12.54 -0.96 -18.78
N TRP A 102 13.23 -1.87 -19.48
CA TRP A 102 14.69 -2.02 -19.32
C TRP A 102 15.45 -0.75 -19.67
N ALA A 103 15.07 -0.08 -20.77
CA ALA A 103 15.66 1.19 -21.17
C ALA A 103 15.44 2.29 -20.12
N ALA A 104 14.24 2.37 -19.53
CA ALA A 104 13.95 3.32 -18.46
C ALA A 104 14.80 3.07 -17.21
N ILE A 105 14.99 1.81 -16.80
CA ILE A 105 15.87 1.47 -15.67
C ILE A 105 17.31 1.89 -15.97
N ALA A 106 17.82 1.59 -17.16
CA ALA A 106 19.16 1.98 -17.56
C ALA A 106 19.35 3.50 -17.60
N ALA A 107 18.37 4.23 -18.12
CA ALA A 107 18.40 5.69 -18.14
C ALA A 107 18.37 6.28 -16.72
N ILE A 108 17.53 5.75 -15.83
CA ILE A 108 17.48 6.18 -14.43
C ILE A 108 18.79 5.86 -13.72
N ALA A 109 19.35 4.67 -13.91
CA ALA A 109 20.64 4.29 -13.35
C ALA A 109 21.80 5.18 -13.80
N ALA A 110 21.74 5.70 -15.03
CA ALA A 110 22.75 6.63 -15.52
C ALA A 110 22.67 8.02 -14.86
N ILE A 111 21.51 8.41 -14.34
CA ILE A 111 21.27 9.73 -13.73
C ILE A 111 21.32 9.66 -12.21
N VAL A 112 20.77 8.59 -11.63
CA VAL A 112 20.63 8.35 -10.20
C VAL A 112 21.69 7.34 -9.79
N THR A 113 22.76 7.81 -9.17
CA THR A 113 23.86 6.95 -8.71
C THR A 113 23.38 5.92 -7.69
N ASP A 114 22.44 6.28 -6.81
CA ASP A 114 21.98 5.42 -5.72
C ASP A 114 20.60 4.81 -6.02
N ALA A 115 20.43 4.29 -7.24
CA ALA A 115 19.17 3.69 -7.68
C ALA A 115 19.00 2.28 -7.10
N VAL A 116 17.86 2.05 -6.47
CA VAL A 116 17.51 0.78 -5.83
C VAL A 116 16.31 0.17 -6.54
N VAL A 117 16.41 -1.09 -6.93
CA VAL A 117 15.32 -1.82 -7.58
C VAL A 117 14.75 -2.85 -6.63
N THR A 118 13.45 -2.79 -6.38
CA THR A 118 12.74 -3.78 -5.57
C THR A 118 11.76 -4.56 -6.45
N VAL A 119 11.87 -5.88 -6.44
CA VAL A 119 10.94 -6.79 -7.10
C VAL A 119 10.08 -7.48 -6.07
N GLU A 120 8.76 -7.36 -6.24
CA GLU A 120 7.78 -8.10 -5.47
C GLU A 120 7.65 -9.51 -6.05
N LYS A 121 7.94 -10.54 -5.24
CA LYS A 121 7.84 -11.94 -5.62
C LYS A 121 6.58 -12.60 -5.07
N ARG A 122 6.08 -13.59 -5.81
CA ARG A 122 5.09 -14.54 -5.30
C ARG A 122 5.74 -15.35 -4.17
N THR A 123 5.14 -15.38 -2.99
CA THR A 123 5.34 -16.50 -2.07
C THR A 123 4.70 -17.71 -2.69
N ASP A 124 5.53 -18.62 -3.18
CA ASP A 124 5.11 -19.98 -3.42
C ASP A 124 5.21 -20.67 -2.06
N ASP A 125 4.09 -20.74 -1.33
CA ASP A 125 3.93 -21.60 -0.16
C ASP A 125 3.98 -23.05 -0.67
N LYS A 126 5.20 -23.54 -0.95
CA LYS A 126 5.45 -24.95 -1.23
C LYS A 126 5.31 -25.71 0.08
N ARG A 127 4.07 -26.05 0.41
CA ARG A 127 3.72 -27.13 1.34
C ARG A 127 3.88 -28.50 0.68
#